data_AF-A0A261W9T6-F1
#
_entry.id   AF-A0A261W9T6-F1
#
_cell.length_a   1.000
_cell.length_b   1.000
_cell.length_c   1.000
_cell.angle_alpha   90.00
_cell.angle_beta   90.00
_cell.angle_gamma   90.00
#
_symmetry.space_group_name_H-M   'P 1'
#
loop_
_entity.id
_entity.type
_entity.pdbx_description
1 polymer ?
#
loop_
_entity_poly.entity_id
_entity_poly.type
_entity_poly.pdbx_seq_one_letter_code
_entity_poly.pdbx_strand_id
1 'polypeptide(L)'
;MKPDHLFLAELTGDEVWHFIEILNTGTKGTVTTAHANDSEAGYARVCGLVKQSEVGKGLDYDYIERLVRTSFDVVVYMEKTDILEVHYEPEHKLALLNGQRQRR
;
A
#
# COMPACT_ATOMS: atom_id res chain seq x y z
N MET A 1 -8.31 -14.18 -15.16
CA MET A 1 -9.60 -13.86 -14.49
C MET A 1 -9.74 -12.35 -14.39
N LYS A 2 -10.95 -11.80 -14.38
CA LYS A 2 -11.20 -10.35 -14.18
C LYS A 2 -12.07 -10.18 -12.91
N PRO A 3 -11.46 -10.18 -11.71
CA PRO A 3 -12.20 -9.98 -10.47
C PRO A 3 -12.59 -8.50 -10.30
N ASP A 4 -13.77 -8.25 -9.73
CA ASP A 4 -14.19 -6.89 -9.37
C ASP A 4 -13.53 -6.41 -8.06
N HIS A 5 -13.26 -7.35 -7.16
CA HIS A 5 -12.58 -7.15 -5.87
C HIS A 5 -11.55 -8.25 -5.63
N LEU A 6 -10.43 -7.88 -5.01
CA LEU A 6 -9.44 -8.83 -4.51
C LEU A 6 -9.46 -8.80 -2.97
N PHE A 7 -9.40 -9.96 -2.34
CA PHE A 7 -9.29 -10.08 -0.89
C PHE A 7 -8.11 -11.00 -0.60
N LEU A 8 -6.99 -10.39 -0.22
CA LEU A 8 -5.80 -11.12 0.20
C LEU A 8 -5.77 -11.10 1.73
N ALA A 9 -5.78 -12.28 2.35
CA ALA A 9 -5.94 -12.39 3.80
C ALA A 9 -4.89 -11.58 4.56
N GLU A 10 -3.61 -11.71 4.19
CA GLU A 10 -2.50 -11.07 4.90
C GLU A 10 -1.32 -10.83 3.95
N LEU A 11 -0.63 -9.69 4.11
CA LEU A 11 0.62 -9.34 3.46
C LEU A 11 1.81 -9.79 4.33
N THR A 12 2.58 -10.77 3.84
CA THR A 12 3.61 -11.46 4.62
C THR A 12 5.00 -11.48 3.96
N GLY A 13 5.08 -11.39 2.62
CA GLY A 13 6.32 -11.57 1.87
C GLY A 13 6.40 -10.75 0.58
N ASP A 14 7.00 -11.35 -0.46
CA ASP A 14 7.25 -10.71 -1.75
C ASP A 14 6.00 -10.61 -2.66
N GLU A 15 4.91 -11.29 -2.29
CA GLU A 15 3.61 -11.23 -2.98
C GLU A 15 3.02 -9.81 -2.99
N VAL A 16 3.45 -8.96 -2.06
CA VAL A 16 3.01 -7.57 -1.92
C VAL A 16 3.26 -6.76 -3.20
N TRP A 17 4.35 -7.03 -3.91
CA TRP A 17 4.61 -6.38 -5.20
C TRP A 17 3.49 -6.67 -6.21
N HIS A 18 3.18 -7.95 -6.40
CA HIS A 18 2.13 -8.39 -7.33
C HIS A 18 0.75 -7.90 -6.90
N PHE A 19 0.48 -7.89 -5.59
CA PHE A 19 -0.75 -7.32 -5.04
C PHE A 19 -0.93 -5.86 -5.44
N ILE A 20 0.11 -5.03 -5.28
CA ILE A 20 0.08 -3.62 -5.66
C ILE A 20 -0.06 -3.44 -7.18
N GLU A 21 0.56 -4.27 -8.01
CA GLU A 21 0.35 -4.24 -9.46
C GLU A 21 -1.11 -4.51 -9.83
N ILE A 22 -1.76 -5.46 -9.16
CA ILE A 22 -3.19 -5.76 -9.39
C ILE A 22 -4.08 -4.58 -8.97
N LEU A 23 -3.76 -3.88 -7.87
CA LEU A 23 -4.48 -2.68 -7.45
C LEU A 23 -4.44 -1.59 -8.55
N ASN A 24 -3.27 -1.41 -9.17
CA ASN A 24 -3.06 -0.39 -10.19
C ASN A 24 -3.69 -0.71 -11.56
N THR A 25 -4.21 -1.93 -11.76
CA THR A 25 -4.88 -2.33 -13.02
C THR A 25 -6.40 -2.19 -12.98
N GLY A 26 -6.95 -1.56 -11.95
CA GLY A 26 -8.37 -1.19 -11.87
C GLY A 26 -9.22 -2.08 -10.95
N THR A 27 -8.60 -2.95 -10.16
CA THR A 27 -9.28 -3.72 -9.11
C THR A 27 -9.53 -2.83 -7.90
N LYS A 28 -10.74 -2.28 -7.79
CA LYS A 28 -11.13 -1.34 -6.71
C LYS A 28 -11.71 -2.09 -5.52
N GLY A 29 -11.72 -1.45 -4.34
CA GLY A 29 -12.39 -2.00 -3.15
C GLY A 29 -11.72 -3.25 -2.59
N THR A 30 -10.44 -3.43 -2.85
CA THR A 30 -9.62 -4.51 -2.30
C THR A 30 -9.38 -4.28 -0.82
N VAL A 31 -9.41 -5.35 -0.03
CA VAL A 31 -9.08 -5.32 1.41
C VAL A 31 -8.02 -6.37 1.70
N THR A 32 -7.06 -6.01 2.54
CA THR A 32 -6.01 -6.89 3.04
C THR A 32 -5.59 -6.49 4.44
N THR A 33 -4.75 -7.31 5.08
CA THR A 33 -4.23 -7.07 6.43
C THR A 33 -2.70 -7.17 6.46
N ALA A 34 -2.07 -6.51 7.42
CA ALA A 34 -0.64 -6.62 7.66
C ALA A 34 -0.36 -6.37 9.15
N HIS A 35 0.70 -6.99 9.68
CA HIS A 35 1.17 -6.71 11.03
C HIS A 35 1.93 -5.38 11.10
N ALA A 36 1.46 -4.47 11.96
CA ALA A 36 2.08 -3.18 12.22
C ALA A 36 1.81 -2.73 13.66
N ASN A 37 2.55 -1.74 14.15
CA ASN A 37 2.40 -1.17 15.49
C ASN A 37 1.49 0.07 15.54
N ASP A 38 1.22 0.66 14.38
CA ASP A 38 0.35 1.82 14.18
C ASP A 38 0.08 1.97 12.66
N SER A 39 -0.76 2.92 12.26
CA SER A 39 -1.13 3.12 10.85
C SER A 39 0.06 3.53 9.97
N GLU A 40 0.96 4.37 10.47
CA GLU A 40 2.11 4.89 9.72
C GLU A 40 3.21 3.81 9.55
N ALA A 41 3.48 3.06 10.62
CA ALA A 41 4.33 1.87 10.59
C ALA A 41 3.78 0.79 9.64
N GLY A 42 2.46 0.78 9.40
CA GLY A 42 1.81 -0.04 8.37
C GLY A 42 2.37 0.22 6.97
N TYR A 43 2.50 1.49 6.57
CA TYR A 43 3.12 1.84 5.30
C TYR A 43 4.57 1.37 5.24
N ALA A 44 5.36 1.68 6.28
CA ALA A 44 6.77 1.28 6.34
C ALA A 44 6.95 -0.25 6.25
N ARG A 45 6.07 -1.01 6.90
CA ARG A 45 6.06 -2.49 6.82
C ARG A 45 5.83 -2.95 5.39
N VAL A 46 4.80 -2.44 4.72
CA VAL A 46 4.46 -2.81 3.34
C VAL A 46 5.59 -2.41 2.38
N CYS A 47 6.20 -1.24 2.55
CA CYS A 47 7.39 -0.85 1.80
C CYS A 47 8.54 -1.84 1.98
N GLY A 48 8.77 -2.30 3.22
CA GLY A 48 9.77 -3.33 3.51
C GLY A 48 9.51 -4.65 2.79
N LEU A 49 8.25 -5.10 2.77
CA LEU A 49 7.83 -6.30 2.05
C LEU A 49 8.03 -6.16 0.53
N VAL A 50 7.65 -5.02 -0.04
CA VAL A 50 7.95 -4.71 -1.44
C VAL A 50 9.46 -4.76 -1.70
N LYS A 51 10.27 -4.15 -0.83
CA LYS A 51 11.74 -4.09 -0.98
C LYS A 51 12.41 -5.47 -0.95
N GLN A 52 11.79 -6.46 -0.31
CA GLN A 52 12.27 -7.84 -0.26
C GLN A 52 12.07 -8.59 -1.59
N SER A 53 11.08 -8.20 -2.40
CA SER A 53 10.84 -8.80 -3.71
C SER A 53 12.01 -8.62 -4.67
N GLU A 54 12.18 -9.53 -5.64
CA GLU A 54 13.22 -9.45 -6.66
C GLU A 54 13.19 -8.12 -7.42
N VAL A 55 12.00 -7.61 -7.74
CA VAL A 55 11.82 -6.32 -8.41
C VAL A 55 12.16 -5.17 -7.44
N GLY A 56 11.64 -5.22 -6.21
CA GLY A 56 11.81 -4.16 -5.21
C GLY A 56 13.26 -3.91 -4.80
N LYS A 57 14.12 -4.94 -4.83
CA LYS A 57 15.57 -4.77 -4.58
C LYS A 57 16.21 -3.69 -5.46
N GLY A 58 15.78 -3.59 -6.72
CA GLY A 58 16.29 -2.59 -7.68
C GLY A 58 15.63 -1.22 -7.63
N LEU A 59 14.57 -1.03 -6.82
CA LEU A 59 13.81 0.23 -6.75
C LEU A 59 14.26 1.11 -5.57
N ASP A 60 14.27 2.43 -5.77
CA ASP A 60 14.52 3.37 -4.69
C ASP A 60 13.43 3.30 -3.62
N TYR A 61 13.80 3.48 -2.36
CA TYR A 61 12.83 3.42 -1.26
C TYR A 61 11.74 4.48 -1.42
N ASP A 62 12.09 5.72 -1.77
CA ASP A 62 11.15 6.81 -2.02
C ASP A 62 10.14 6.47 -3.14
N TYR A 63 10.57 5.70 -4.14
CA TYR A 63 9.67 5.22 -5.20
C TYR A 63 8.67 4.20 -4.64
N ILE A 64 9.16 3.25 -3.85
CA ILE A 64 8.32 2.24 -3.19
C ILE A 64 7.33 2.90 -2.23
N GLU A 65 7.79 3.83 -1.40
CA GLU A 65 6.95 4.51 -0.44
C GLU A 65 5.82 5.29 -1.13
N ARG A 66 6.16 6.04 -2.19
CA ARG A 66 5.15 6.71 -3.00
C ARG A 66 4.16 5.73 -3.61
N LEU A 67 4.64 4.60 -4.14
CA LEU A 67 3.79 3.56 -4.71
C LEU A 67 2.81 3.00 -3.67
N VAL A 68 3.30 2.66 -2.47
CA VAL A 68 2.47 2.15 -1.38
C VAL A 68 1.45 3.20 -0.94
N ARG A 69 1.88 4.42 -0.61
CA ARG A 69 0.98 5.51 -0.15
C ARG A 69 -0.08 5.91 -1.17
N THR A 70 0.17 5.72 -2.45
CA THR A 70 -0.83 5.99 -3.50
C THR A 70 -1.74 4.79 -3.78
N SER A 71 -1.35 3.57 -3.39
CA SER A 71 -2.12 2.34 -3.62
C SER A 71 -3.13 2.06 -2.50
N PHE A 72 -2.81 2.39 -1.24
CA PHE A 72 -3.72 2.22 -0.11
C PHE A 72 -4.49 3.52 0.16
N ASP A 73 -5.81 3.48 -0.04
CA ASP A 73 -6.68 4.63 0.22
C ASP A 73 -6.92 4.86 1.72
N VAL A 74 -7.13 3.79 2.48
CA VAL A 74 -7.44 3.83 3.92
C VAL A 74 -6.58 2.78 4.63
N VAL A 75 -5.98 3.16 5.75
CA VAL A 75 -5.30 2.24 6.67
C VAL A 75 -5.96 2.33 8.03
N VAL A 76 -6.37 1.19 8.57
CA VAL A 76 -7.02 1.09 9.88
C VAL A 76 -6.09 0.31 10.79
N TYR A 77 -5.67 0.93 11.89
CA TYR A 77 -4.92 0.24 12.94
C TYR A 77 -5.88 -0.20 14.04
N MET A 78 -5.74 -1.48 14.43
CA MET A 78 -6.57 -2.11 15.43
C MET A 78 -5.71 -2.77 16.50
N GLU A 79 -6.10 -2.60 17.76
CA GLU A 79 -5.62 -3.45 18.85
C GLU A 79 -6.78 -4.34 19.31
N LYS A 80 -6.59 -5.66 19.22
CA LYS A 80 -7.64 -6.66 19.50
C LYS A 80 -8.88 -6.41 18.63
N THR A 81 -9.91 -5.78 19.20
CA THR A 81 -11.19 -5.47 18.55
C THR A 81 -11.45 -3.98 18.43
N ASP A 82 -10.58 -3.15 19.00
CA ASP A 82 -10.74 -1.69 19.04
C ASP A 82 -9.98 -1.05 17.89
N ILE A 83 -10.64 -0.15 17.17
CA ILE A 83 -10.01 0.69 16.16
C ILE A 83 -9.38 1.88 16.89
N LEU A 84 -8.06 1.97 16.84
CA LEU A 84 -7.32 3.05 17.50
C LEU A 84 -6.98 4.18 16.53
N GLU A 85 -6.73 3.86 15.25
CA GLU A 85 -6.40 4.84 14.23
C GLU A 85 -7.10 4.52 12.91
N VAL A 86 -7.55 5.58 12.22
CA VAL A 86 -8.03 5.51 10.84
C VAL A 86 -7.29 6.59 10.06
N HIS A 87 -6.43 6.16 9.15
CA HIS A 87 -5.68 7.05 8.29
C HIS A 87 -6.34 7.12 6.91
N TYR A 88 -6.75 8.32 6.52
CA TYR A 88 -7.36 8.63 5.24
C TYR A 88 -6.96 10.05 4.82
N GLU A 89 -5.98 10.15 3.92
CA GLU A 89 -5.42 11.44 3.47
C GLU A 89 -5.49 11.60 1.94
N PRO A 90 -6.68 11.89 1.37
CA PRO A 90 -6.84 12.02 -0.07
C PRO A 90 -6.03 13.18 -0.67
N GLU A 91 -5.82 14.26 0.09
CA GLU A 91 -5.02 15.41 -0.34
C GLU A 91 -3.52 15.06 -0.45
N HIS A 92 -2.99 14.31 0.50
CA HIS A 92 -1.61 13.83 0.47
C HIS A 92 -1.41 12.86 -0.70
N LYS A 93 -2.34 11.92 -0.90
CA LYS A 93 -2.34 11.05 -2.08
C LYS A 93 -2.35 11.85 -3.38
N LEU A 94 -3.20 12.87 -3.48
CA LEU A 94 -3.27 13.74 -4.66
C LEU A 94 -1.95 14.51 -4.89
N ALA A 95 -1.32 15.01 -3.82
CA ALA A 95 -0.02 15.68 -3.90
C ALA A 95 1.07 14.73 -4.43
N LEU A 96 1.13 13.48 -3.93
CA LEU A 96 2.07 12.45 -4.41
C LEU A 96 1.86 12.11 -5.89
N LEU A 97 0.61 12.04 -6.35
CA LEU A 97 0.27 11.80 -7.76
C LEU A 97 0.64 13.01 -8.65
N ASN A 98 0.42 14.22 -8.17
CA ASN A 98 0.73 15.45 -8.91
C ASN A 98 2.24 15.78 -8.95
N GLY A 99 3.03 15.31 -7.98
CA GLY A 99 4.49 15.41 -8.03
C GLY A 99 5.12 14.77 -9.28
N GLN A 100 4.41 13.88 -9.98
CA GLN A 100 4.81 13.36 -11.30
C GLN A 100 4.50 14.32 -12.47
N ARG A 101 3.51 15.22 -12.32
CA ARG A 101 3.11 16.17 -13.39
C ARG A 101 4.06 17.35 -13.54
N GLN A 102 4.78 17.76 -12.49
CA GLN A 102 5.70 18.91 -12.51
C GLN A 102 7.10 18.59 -13.06
N ARG A 103 7.42 17.32 -13.33
CA ARG A 103 8.69 16.91 -13.95
C ARG A 103 8.61 16.78 -15.49
N ARG A 104 7.84 17.66 -16.14
CA ARG A 104 7.79 17.81 -17.60
C ARG A 104 8.04 19.25 -18.01
#